data_AF-A0A221KK54-F1
#
_entry.id   AF-A0A221KK54-F1
#
_cell.length_a   1.000
_cell.length_b   1.000
_cell.length_c   1.000
_cell.angle_alpha   90.00
_cell.angle_beta   90.00
_cell.angle_gamma   90.00
#
_symmetry.space_group_name_H-M   'P 1'
#
loop_
_entity.id
_entity.type
_entity.pdbx_description
1 polymer ?
#
loop_
_entity_poly.entity_id
_entity_poly.type
_entity_poly.pdbx_seq_one_letter_code
_entity_poly.pdbx_strand_id
1 'polypeptide(L)'
;LITHAYSKALLFLGSGSLIHSMETLVGYSPNKSQNMVLMGGLTKHVPITKTAFLIGTLSLCGIPPLACFWSKDEILSDSWLYSPIFSIIAYFTAGLTAFY
;
A
#
# COMPACT_ATOMS: atom_id res chain seq x y z
N LEU A 1 -3.07 -9.89 10.85
CA LEU A 1 -2.07 -10.74 10.14
C LEU A 1 -2.60 -11.20 8.76
N ILE A 2 -3.77 -11.84 8.70
CA ILE A 2 -4.39 -12.30 7.43
C ILE A 2 -4.71 -11.12 6.48
N THR A 3 -5.38 -10.08 6.98
CA THR A 3 -5.73 -8.86 6.21
C THR A 3 -4.49 -8.16 5.65
N HIS A 4 -3.41 -8.12 6.42
CA HIS A 4 -2.11 -7.60 6.01
C HIS A 4 -1.48 -8.45 4.90
N ALA A 5 -1.51 -9.78 5.02
CA ALA A 5 -0.96 -10.69 4.01
C ALA A 5 -1.64 -10.50 2.65
N TYR A 6 -2.97 -10.46 2.63
CA TYR A 6 -3.72 -10.22 1.39
C TYR A 6 -3.47 -8.83 0.80
N SER A 7 -3.43 -7.78 1.64
CA SER A 7 -3.16 -6.41 1.17
C SER A 7 -1.76 -6.29 0.56
N LYS A 8 -0.74 -6.88 1.20
CA LYS A 8 0.62 -6.92 0.66
C LYS A 8 0.72 -7.75 -0.62
N ALA A 9 0.10 -8.93 -0.67
CA ALA A 9 0.11 -9.76 -1.87
C ALA A 9 -0.49 -9.02 -3.07
N LEU A 10 -1.60 -8.31 -2.85
CA LEU A 10 -2.23 -7.50 -3.88
C LEU A 10 -1.28 -6.38 -4.37
N LEU A 11 -0.64 -5.65 -3.47
CA LEU A 11 0.31 -4.58 -3.83
C LEU A 11 1.53 -5.11 -4.61
N PHE A 12 2.09 -6.26 -4.22
CA PHE A 12 3.22 -6.87 -4.94
C PHE A 12 2.84 -7.39 -6.32
N LEU A 13 1.67 -8.02 -6.47
CA LEU A 13 1.19 -8.45 -7.78
C LEU A 13 0.87 -7.24 -8.68
N GLY A 14 0.27 -6.19 -8.10
CA GLY A 14 0.02 -4.94 -8.79
C GLY A 14 1.30 -4.27 -9.28
N SER A 15 2.33 -4.16 -8.43
CA SER A 15 3.62 -3.60 -8.83
C SER A 15 4.33 -4.46 -9.88
N GLY A 16 4.26 -5.78 -9.78
CA GLY A 16 4.77 -6.70 -10.81
C GLY A 16 4.12 -6.47 -12.18
N SER A 17 2.78 -6.29 -12.22
CA SER A 17 2.08 -5.98 -13.48
C SER A 17 2.46 -4.61 -14.05
N LEU A 18 2.78 -3.62 -13.19
CA LEU A 18 3.27 -2.31 -13.61
C LEU A 18 4.69 -2.37 -14.18
N ILE A 19 5.59 -3.14 -13.55
CA ILE A 19 6.97 -3.34 -14.04
C ILE A 19 6.94 -4.02 -15.41
N HIS A 20 6.11 -5.07 -15.56
CA HIS A 20 5.96 -5.74 -16.85
C HIS A 20 5.38 -4.80 -17.92
N SER A 21 4.41 -3.96 -17.56
CA SER A 21 3.89 -2.94 -18.48
C SER A 21 4.96 -1.91 -18.88
N MET A 22 5.80 -1.47 -17.94
CA MET A 22 6.91 -0.55 -18.20
C MET A 22 7.99 -1.15 -19.10
N GLU A 23 8.23 -2.46 -18.98
CA GLU A 23 9.18 -3.19 -19.81
C GLU A 23 8.82 -3.11 -21.30
N THR A 24 7.52 -3.16 -21.62
CA THR A 24 7.05 -3.04 -23.02
C THR A 24 7.27 -1.65 -23.61
N LEU A 25 7.34 -0.60 -22.78
CA LEU A 25 7.52 0.80 -23.22
C LEU A 25 8.99 1.22 -23.26
N VAL A 26 9.79 0.79 -22.28
CA VAL A 26 11.17 1.29 -22.05
C VAL A 26 12.24 0.28 -22.49
N GLY A 27 11.84 -0.96 -22.77
CA GLY A 27 12.75 -2.08 -23.03
C GLY A 27 13.31 -2.69 -21.73
N TYR A 28 13.87 -3.90 -21.82
CA TYR A 28 14.40 -4.62 -20.66
C TYR A 28 15.65 -3.93 -20.10
N SER A 29 15.46 -3.07 -19.11
CA SER A 29 16.53 -2.51 -18.30
C SER A 29 15.99 -2.30 -16.89
N PRO A 30 16.46 -3.06 -15.87
CA PRO A 30 15.89 -3.01 -14.52
C PRO A 30 15.96 -1.61 -13.90
N ASN A 31 17.05 -0.88 -14.18
CA ASN A 31 17.26 0.48 -13.68
C ASN A 31 16.29 1.50 -14.27
N LYS A 32 15.77 1.26 -15.48
CA LYS A 32 14.82 2.18 -16.13
C LYS A 32 13.37 1.78 -15.88
N SER A 33 13.06 0.48 -15.92
CA SER A 33 11.70 -0.02 -15.72
C SER A 33 11.20 0.14 -14.29
N GLN A 34 12.09 0.13 -13.28
CA GLN A 34 11.75 0.33 -11.86
C GLN A 34 11.92 1.76 -11.35
N ASN A 35 12.37 2.69 -12.20
CA ASN A 35 12.54 4.07 -11.79
C ASN A 35 11.17 4.76 -11.63
N MET A 36 10.78 5.05 -10.40
CA MET A 36 9.49 5.69 -10.07
C MET A 36 9.29 7.04 -10.77
N VAL A 37 10.37 7.77 -11.11
CA VAL A 37 10.29 9.04 -11.84
C VAL A 37 9.76 8.86 -13.26
N LEU A 38 9.98 7.70 -13.87
CA LEU A 38 9.56 7.37 -15.24
C LEU A 38 8.21 6.65 -15.30
N MET A 39 7.63 6.27 -14.15
CA MET A 39 6.38 5.53 -14.05
C MET A 39 5.12 6.43 -14.05
N GLY A 40 5.22 7.68 -14.50
CA GLY A 40 4.09 8.60 -14.60
C GLY A 40 3.10 8.20 -15.69
N GLY A 41 1.81 8.46 -15.49
CA GLY A 41 0.79 8.38 -16.56
C GLY A 41 0.25 6.98 -16.91
N LEU A 42 0.73 5.89 -16.29
CA LEU A 42 0.28 4.52 -16.56
C LEU A 42 -1.19 4.25 -16.18
N THR A 43 -1.83 5.16 -15.45
CA THR A 43 -3.23 5.04 -15.00
C THR A 43 -4.24 4.86 -16.13
N LYS A 44 -3.94 5.34 -17.35
CA LYS A 44 -4.82 5.18 -18.52
C LYS A 44 -4.65 3.82 -19.21
N HIS A 45 -3.49 3.18 -19.07
CA HIS A 45 -3.15 1.96 -19.81
C HIS A 45 -3.48 0.70 -19.02
N VAL A 46 -3.49 0.80 -17.68
CA VAL A 46 -3.73 -0.36 -16.79
C VAL A 46 -4.83 -0.05 -15.75
N PRO A 47 -6.11 0.10 -16.17
CA PRO A 47 -7.18 0.55 -15.28
C PRO A 47 -7.51 -0.45 -14.16
N ILE A 48 -7.41 -1.75 -14.44
CA ILE A 48 -7.70 -2.82 -13.46
C ILE A 48 -6.63 -2.86 -12.37
N THR A 49 -5.35 -2.81 -12.77
CA THR A 49 -4.23 -2.74 -11.81
C THR A 49 -4.30 -1.47 -10.98
N LYS A 50 -4.67 -0.32 -11.57
CA LYS A 50 -4.88 0.93 -10.82
C LYS A 50 -5.89 0.75 -9.70
N THR A 51 -7.08 0.22 -10.00
CA THR A 51 -8.15 0.05 -8.99
C THR A 51 -7.75 -0.95 -7.92
N ALA A 52 -7.12 -2.07 -8.31
CA ALA A 52 -6.65 -3.07 -7.37
C ALA A 52 -5.60 -2.45 -6.43
N PHE A 53 -4.56 -1.81 -6.98
CA PHE A 53 -3.49 -1.19 -6.20
C PHE A 53 -4.01 -0.08 -5.28
N LEU A 54 -4.98 0.71 -5.74
CA LEU A 54 -5.65 1.73 -4.92
C LEU A 54 -6.43 1.09 -3.76
N ILE A 55 -7.19 0.01 -3.99
CA ILE A 55 -7.88 -0.71 -2.90
C ILE A 55 -6.87 -1.32 -1.92
N GLY A 56 -5.75 -1.86 -2.42
CA GLY A 56 -4.67 -2.40 -1.60
C GLY A 56 -4.01 -1.35 -0.69
N THR A 57 -3.76 -0.14 -1.22
CA THR A 57 -3.18 0.98 -0.46
C THR A 57 -4.17 1.55 0.56
N LEU A 58 -5.45 1.74 0.18
CA LEU A 58 -6.51 2.13 1.12
C LEU A 58 -6.67 1.11 2.25
N SER A 59 -6.54 -0.18 1.93
CA SER A 59 -6.60 -1.25 2.92
C SER A 59 -5.42 -1.12 3.88
N LEU A 60 -4.19 -0.97 3.39
CA LEU A 60 -3.00 -0.86 4.25
C LEU A 60 -3.00 0.40 5.14
N CYS A 61 -3.50 1.52 4.61
CA CYS A 61 -3.69 2.77 5.33
C CYS A 61 -4.67 2.61 6.50
N GLY A 62 -5.65 1.72 6.36
CA GLY A 62 -6.68 1.48 7.36
C GLY A 62 -7.80 2.52 7.27
N ILE A 63 -8.29 2.81 6.07
CA ILE A 63 -9.42 3.73 5.88
C ILE A 63 -10.75 2.98 6.07
N PRO A 64 -11.74 3.53 6.81
CA PRO A 64 -13.09 2.94 6.88
C PRO A 64 -13.69 2.97 5.46
N PRO A 65 -13.88 1.81 4.78
CA PRO A 65 -14.62 0.62 5.20
C PRO A 65 -13.85 -0.72 5.10
N LEU A 66 -12.52 -0.70 5.05
CA LEU A 66 -11.71 -1.89 4.76
C LEU A 66 -11.32 -2.68 6.02
N ALA A 67 -11.15 -3.99 5.88
CA ALA A 67 -10.91 -4.90 7.02
C ALA A 67 -9.65 -4.57 7.84
N CYS A 68 -8.65 -3.91 7.25
CA CYS A 68 -7.45 -3.52 7.97
C CYS A 68 -7.66 -2.33 8.92
N PHE A 69 -8.71 -1.51 8.73
CA PHE A 69 -9.10 -0.49 9.70
C PHE A 69 -9.44 -1.14 11.03
N TRP A 70 -10.31 -2.15 11.01
CA TRP A 70 -10.78 -2.86 12.20
C TRP A 70 -9.62 -3.52 12.95
N SER A 71 -8.72 -4.20 12.23
CA SER A 71 -7.54 -4.83 12.85
C SER A 71 -6.52 -3.84 13.42
N LYS A 72 -6.39 -2.64 12.82
CA LYS A 72 -5.39 -1.63 13.22
C LYS A 72 -5.92 -0.74 14.36
N ASP A 73 -7.22 -0.42 14.34
CA ASP A 73 -7.89 0.36 15.36
C ASP A 73 -7.95 -0.38 16.71
N GLU A 74 -8.21 -1.68 16.70
CA GLU A 74 -8.22 -2.52 17.91
C GLU A 74 -6.87 -2.50 18.65
N ILE A 75 -5.77 -2.61 17.89
CA ILE A 75 -4.41 -2.54 18.45
C ILE A 75 -4.09 -1.13 18.96
N LEU A 76 -4.55 -0.09 18.26
CA LEU A 76 -4.38 1.30 18.68
C LEU A 76 -5.17 1.58 19.96
N SER A 77 -6.42 1.12 20.08
CA SER A 77 -7.22 1.26 21.31
C SER A 77 -6.61 0.53 22.49
N ASP A 78 -6.08 -0.68 22.28
CA ASP A 78 -5.41 -1.45 23.33
C ASP A 78 -4.10 -0.77 23.77
N SER A 79 -3.39 -0.13 22.85
CA SER A 79 -2.15 0.60 23.19
C SER A 79 -2.41 1.79 24.10
N TRP A 80 -3.55 2.47 23.97
CA TRP A 80 -3.97 3.55 24.88
C TRP A 80 -4.22 3.03 26.30
N LEU A 81 -4.75 1.81 26.45
CA LEU A 81 -5.00 1.19 27.75
C LEU A 81 -3.70 0.78 28.45
N TYR A 82 -2.69 0.39 27.68
CA TYR A 82 -1.42 -0.05 28.24
C TYR A 82 -0.49 1.12 28.59
N SER A 83 -0.19 2.01 27.64
CA SER A 83 0.56 3.23 27.94
C SER A 83 0.37 4.33 26.88
N PRO A 84 0.21 5.60 27.30
CA PRO A 84 -0.04 6.70 26.37
C PRO A 84 1.17 7.00 25.46
N ILE A 85 2.39 6.71 25.91
CA ILE A 85 3.62 6.94 25.12
C ILE A 85 3.68 5.99 23.92
N PHE A 86 3.38 4.70 24.12
CA PHE A 86 3.36 3.74 23.01
C PHE A 86 2.24 4.06 22.02
N SER A 87 1.09 4.51 22.51
CA SER A 87 -0.01 4.93 21.65
C SER A 87 0.38 6.09 20.73
N ILE A 88 1.00 7.16 21.25
CA ILE A 88 1.45 8.30 20.44
C ILE A 88 2.40 7.85 19.32
N ILE A 89 3.35 6.97 19.62
CA ILE A 89 4.29 6.42 18.64
C ILE A 89 3.56 5.58 17.59
N ALA A 90 2.60 4.76 18.01
CA ALA A 90 1.79 3.92 17.12
C ALA A 90 0.93 4.75 16.17
N TYR A 91 0.27 5.81 16.66
CA TYR A 91 -0.51 6.74 15.84
C TYR A 91 0.37 7.50 14.83
N PHE A 92 1.54 7.98 15.27
CA PHE A 92 2.49 8.65 14.38
C PHE A 92 2.98 7.71 13.27
N THR A 93 3.33 6.47 13.63
CA THR A 93 3.76 5.45 12.68
C THR A 93 2.61 5.09 11.73
N ALA A 94 1.37 5.01 12.21
CA ALA A 94 0.21 4.79 11.36
C ALA A 94 0.02 5.92 10.32
N GLY A 95 0.24 7.17 10.72
CA GLY A 95 0.26 8.31 9.81
C GLY A 95 1.35 8.21 8.74
N LEU A 96 2.57 7.81 9.12
CA LEU A 96 3.65 7.56 8.16
C LEU A 96 3.30 6.44 7.17
N THR A 97 2.68 5.35 7.63
CA THR A 97 2.24 4.24 6.74
C THR A 97 1.17 4.64 5.73
N ALA A 98 0.44 5.73 5.97
CA ALA A 98 -0.52 6.27 5.01
C ALA A 98 0.16 7.13 3.93
N PHE A 99 1.36 7.65 4.21
CA PHE A 99 2.05 8.60 3.33
C PHE A 99 2.89 7.92 2.25
N TYR A 100 3.61 6.84 2.58
CA TYR A 100 4.49 6.13 1.65
C TYR A 100 3.81 4.91 1.02
#